data_AF-A0A2E3RNT2-F1
#
_entry.id   AF-A0A2E3RNT2-F1
#
_cell.length_a   1.000
_cell.length_b   1.000
_cell.length_c   1.000
_cell.angle_alpha   90.00
_cell.angle_beta   90.00
_cell.angle_gamma   90.00
#
_symmetry.space_group_name_H-M   'P 1'
#
loop_
_entity.id
_entity.type
_entity.pdbx_description
1 polymer ?
#
loop_
_entity_poly.entity_id
_entity_poly.type
_entity_poly.pdbx_seq_one_letter_code
_entity_poly.pdbx_strand_id
1 'polypeptide(L)'
;MVAPDPPNRGSIRCDETLEPPHTARACGDVRDVDRLHPPPIRPGQGDEKLPGGTGPGRDREHAGLSTVPLDPDRERLPAELLRLRPVDQPEVHGARGLTGGWPVHRDLDERHVGRQGRRPESGWVVPMVRPHPDQASADPGRPGESADRPRGDPPRGRERRLIPGVHVVKKVALISQVFHDDQSGPDLVTLLKQASGDGADIAVLPELPLNRWSPSTDRVDPADAEPLGGPRCTRQSEAAAEAGITLVGGAIILDDDGSRHNTALVYGSDGHLLGTYEKCHIPDEPGFLEIAHYEPGRKPPMPIRCDGIDMGVQICSDVNRPEGSHMLGASGAVLIVAPRATELATWPRWKPVLVANALTSCCFVASVNRPSPEDGVLIGGPSFAVDPTGRILVESTDVISCFQVDVDSIPDRRIEYPGYLDIRTDLYVEGWKRLEGRTYKCVDES
;
A
#
# COMPACT_ATOMS: atom_id res chain seq x y z
N MET A 1 16.05 -45.79 51.81
CA MET A 1 16.03 -46.92 50.87
C MET A 1 15.86 -46.34 49.47
N VAL A 2 16.75 -46.77 48.58
CA VAL A 2 17.03 -46.22 47.25
C VAL A 2 15.89 -46.50 46.27
N ALA A 3 15.61 -45.55 45.37
CA ALA A 3 14.84 -45.72 44.13
C ALA A 3 15.64 -45.03 42.98
N PRO A 4 15.50 -45.49 41.72
CA PRO A 4 16.60 -45.57 40.77
C PRO A 4 16.84 -44.31 39.90
N ASP A 5 18.07 -44.23 39.36
CA ASP A 5 18.61 -43.16 38.51
C ASP A 5 17.92 -43.02 37.13
N PRO A 6 17.83 -41.80 36.57
CA PRO A 6 17.48 -41.55 35.16
C PRO A 6 18.70 -41.64 34.21
N PRO A 7 18.50 -41.98 32.93
CA PRO A 7 19.60 -42.17 31.98
C PRO A 7 20.28 -40.86 31.55
N ASN A 8 21.59 -40.96 31.46
CA ASN A 8 22.58 -39.91 31.27
C ASN A 8 22.60 -39.33 29.84
N ARG A 9 22.83 -38.01 29.77
CA ARG A 9 23.07 -37.23 28.55
C ARG A 9 24.48 -37.51 28.02
N GLY A 10 24.58 -37.99 26.79
CA GLY A 10 25.84 -38.11 26.07
C GLY A 10 26.27 -36.77 25.47
N SER A 11 27.39 -36.24 25.93
CA SER A 11 28.16 -35.15 25.34
C SER A 11 29.16 -35.72 24.32
N ILE A 12 29.22 -35.15 23.12
CA ILE A 12 30.36 -35.31 22.21
C ILE A 12 30.74 -33.95 21.64
N ARG A 13 32.04 -33.68 21.71
CA ARG A 13 32.76 -32.45 21.41
C ARG A 13 32.88 -32.19 19.90
N CYS A 14 33.06 -30.91 19.59
CA CYS A 14 33.53 -30.37 18.32
C CYS A 14 34.92 -30.90 17.96
N ASP A 15 35.14 -31.14 16.67
CA ASP A 15 36.47 -31.08 16.06
C ASP A 15 36.35 -30.40 14.68
N GLU A 16 37.32 -29.53 14.40
CA GLU A 16 37.40 -28.64 13.24
C GLU A 16 38.05 -29.34 12.02
N THR A 17 37.99 -28.63 10.89
CA THR A 17 38.78 -28.74 9.64
C THR A 17 38.20 -29.61 8.52
N LEU A 18 37.81 -28.93 7.43
CA LEU A 18 38.18 -29.24 6.03
C LEU A 18 37.70 -28.10 5.09
N GLU A 19 38.67 -27.46 4.43
CA GLU A 19 38.51 -26.38 3.45
C GLU A 19 37.90 -26.84 2.10
N PRO A 20 37.35 -25.93 1.27
CA PRO A 20 36.94 -26.22 -0.11
C PRO A 20 38.07 -25.97 -1.14
N PRO A 21 38.07 -26.66 -2.30
CA PRO A 21 39.18 -26.60 -3.24
C PRO A 21 39.14 -25.39 -4.19
N HIS A 22 40.31 -24.76 -4.33
CA HIS A 22 40.65 -23.85 -5.41
C HIS A 22 40.85 -24.59 -6.74
N THR A 23 40.34 -24.03 -7.84
CA THR A 23 41.00 -24.13 -9.15
C THR A 23 40.99 -22.77 -9.84
N ALA A 24 42.18 -22.22 -10.03
CA ALA A 24 42.47 -21.01 -10.77
C ALA A 24 42.54 -21.28 -12.29
N ARG A 25 42.10 -20.30 -13.09
CA ARG A 25 42.69 -19.99 -14.39
C ARG A 25 42.73 -18.47 -14.55
N ALA A 26 43.93 -17.96 -14.79
CA ALA A 26 44.27 -16.56 -15.07
C ALA A 26 44.56 -16.37 -16.57
N CYS A 27 44.11 -15.24 -17.12
CA CYS A 27 44.67 -14.41 -18.22
C CYS A 27 43.52 -13.58 -18.81
N GLY A 28 43.59 -12.26 -18.99
CA GLY A 28 44.73 -11.36 -18.82
C GLY A 28 44.32 -9.88 -18.87
N ASP A 29 45.33 -9.05 -18.63
CA ASP A 29 45.36 -7.59 -18.58
C ASP A 29 44.69 -6.86 -19.75
N VAL A 30 43.94 -5.79 -19.44
CA VAL A 30 44.07 -4.48 -20.12
C VAL A 30 43.74 -3.32 -19.15
N ARG A 31 44.82 -2.69 -18.65
CA ARG A 31 45.11 -1.25 -18.43
C ARG A 31 43.99 -0.20 -18.31
N ASP A 32 44.14 0.61 -17.25
CA ASP A 32 44.04 2.07 -17.16
C ASP A 32 43.02 2.82 -18.04
N VAL A 33 41.98 3.38 -17.39
CA VAL A 33 41.59 4.77 -17.66
C VAL A 33 41.14 5.45 -16.37
N ASP A 34 42.00 6.34 -15.93
CA ASP A 34 41.84 7.27 -14.83
C ASP A 34 41.09 8.54 -15.33
N ARG A 35 40.39 9.22 -14.41
CA ARG A 35 39.82 10.60 -14.48
C ARG A 35 38.45 10.81 -15.13
N LEU A 36 37.52 11.35 -14.33
CA LEU A 36 37.05 12.75 -14.43
C LEU A 36 36.07 13.07 -13.27
N HIS A 37 36.59 13.72 -12.21
CA HIS A 37 35.79 14.50 -11.28
C HIS A 37 35.72 15.97 -11.77
N PRO A 38 34.57 16.66 -11.69
CA PRO A 38 34.50 18.10 -11.94
C PRO A 38 35.10 18.90 -10.77
N PRO A 39 35.73 20.07 -11.02
CA PRO A 39 36.44 20.82 -9.98
C PRO A 39 35.52 21.65 -9.09
N PRO A 40 35.94 22.00 -7.86
CA PRO A 40 35.20 22.88 -6.97
C PRO A 40 35.33 24.36 -7.37
N ILE A 41 34.23 25.08 -7.23
CA ILE A 41 34.10 26.53 -7.44
C ILE A 41 34.84 27.26 -6.30
N ARG A 42 35.80 28.14 -6.64
CA ARG A 42 36.41 29.08 -5.69
C ARG A 42 35.57 30.36 -5.61
N PRO A 43 35.36 30.94 -4.41
CA PRO A 43 34.78 32.28 -4.28
C PRO A 43 35.83 33.35 -4.62
N GLY A 44 35.45 34.29 -5.49
CA GLY A 44 36.26 35.44 -5.85
C GLY A 44 36.29 36.48 -4.74
N GLN A 45 37.49 36.92 -4.40
CA GLN A 45 37.76 38.14 -3.64
C GLN A 45 37.51 39.37 -4.53
N GLY A 46 36.81 40.35 -3.99
CA GLY A 46 36.70 41.70 -4.53
C GLY A 46 36.59 42.67 -3.36
N ASP A 47 37.74 43.16 -2.91
CA ASP A 47 37.86 44.33 -2.05
C ASP A 47 37.55 45.59 -2.87
N GLU A 48 36.65 46.46 -2.39
CA GLU A 48 36.86 47.91 -2.47
C GLU A 48 35.97 48.71 -1.49
N LYS A 49 36.59 49.08 -0.37
CA LYS A 49 36.61 50.38 0.33
C LYS A 49 35.33 51.25 0.45
N LEU A 50 34.93 51.36 1.73
CA LEU A 50 34.26 52.50 2.37
C LEU A 50 35.09 53.81 2.28
N PRO A 51 34.44 54.98 2.48
CA PRO A 51 34.55 55.70 3.75
C PRO A 51 33.16 56.19 4.23
N GLY A 52 32.83 56.46 5.48
CA GLY A 52 33.55 56.77 6.72
C GLY A 52 32.73 57.84 7.48
N GLY A 53 32.64 57.75 8.82
CA GLY A 53 32.14 58.83 9.71
C GLY A 53 30.90 58.48 10.56
N THR A 54 31.06 57.99 11.80
CA THR A 54 31.02 58.72 13.10
C THR A 54 29.61 59.12 13.60
N GLY A 55 29.16 58.53 14.73
CA GLY A 55 27.89 58.81 15.44
C GLY A 55 27.92 60.10 16.29
N PRO A 56 27.27 60.22 17.47
CA PRO A 56 26.09 59.51 18.03
C PRO A 56 24.98 60.48 18.56
N GLY A 57 23.78 59.95 18.88
CA GLY A 57 22.97 60.45 20.01
C GLY A 57 21.60 61.14 19.77
N ARG A 58 20.65 60.71 20.63
CA ARG A 58 19.47 61.41 21.22
C ARG A 58 18.14 61.48 20.45
N ASP A 59 17.15 60.82 21.07
CA ASP A 59 15.81 61.28 21.48
C ASP A 59 15.10 62.37 20.67
N ARG A 60 13.92 62.02 20.13
CA ARG A 60 12.63 62.71 20.40
C ARG A 60 11.43 62.01 19.72
N GLU A 61 10.57 61.45 20.57
CA GLU A 61 9.11 61.55 20.64
C GLU A 61 8.21 61.89 19.42
N HIS A 62 7.20 61.01 19.28
CA HIS A 62 5.76 61.23 19.05
C HIS A 62 5.18 61.60 17.68
N ALA A 63 4.55 60.59 17.05
CA ALA A 63 3.14 60.53 16.63
C ALA A 63 2.85 59.04 16.29
N GLY A 64 1.85 58.32 16.80
CA GLY A 64 0.46 58.67 17.11
C GLY A 64 -0.45 57.89 16.15
N LEU A 65 -1.39 57.10 16.73
CA LEU A 65 -2.41 56.21 16.12
C LEU A 65 -2.02 54.73 15.98
N SER A 66 -2.85 53.75 16.31
CA SER A 66 -3.93 53.58 17.29
C SER A 66 -4.24 52.08 17.23
N THR A 67 -4.19 51.41 18.38
CA THR A 67 -4.61 50.03 18.56
C THR A 67 -6.14 49.97 18.47
N VAL A 68 -6.66 49.17 17.55
CA VAL A 68 -8.09 48.83 17.50
C VAL A 68 -8.37 47.73 18.53
N PRO A 69 -9.34 47.90 19.45
CA PRO A 69 -9.76 46.85 20.37
C PRO A 69 -10.63 45.82 19.64
N LEU A 70 -10.45 44.54 19.98
CA LEU A 70 -11.34 43.44 19.57
C LEU A 70 -12.70 43.60 20.25
N ASP A 71 -13.74 43.70 19.44
CA ASP A 71 -15.15 43.75 19.83
C ASP A 71 -15.70 42.32 20.04
N PRO A 72 -16.18 41.95 21.24
CA PRO A 72 -16.71 40.62 21.52
C PRO A 72 -18.23 40.61 21.38
N ASP A 73 -18.78 40.95 20.20
CA ASP A 73 -20.22 40.75 19.90
C ASP A 73 -20.57 40.83 18.40
N ARG A 74 -19.76 40.17 17.55
CA ARG A 74 -20.17 39.86 16.16
C ARG A 74 -20.49 38.39 15.98
N GLU A 75 -21.67 38.04 16.47
CA GLU A 75 -22.43 36.84 16.11
C GLU A 75 -22.95 36.90 14.66
N ARG A 76 -22.98 35.70 14.04
CA ARG A 76 -23.85 35.23 12.94
C ARG A 76 -23.53 35.66 11.50
N LEU A 77 -22.81 34.76 10.80
CA LEU A 77 -22.92 34.63 9.34
C LEU A 77 -24.22 33.85 8.98
N PRO A 78 -24.96 34.24 7.93
CA PRO A 78 -26.26 33.67 7.61
C PRO A 78 -26.16 32.26 6.98
N ALA A 79 -27.06 31.38 7.40
CA ALA A 79 -27.24 30.02 6.91
C ALA A 79 -27.93 29.98 5.53
N GLU A 80 -27.29 30.51 4.49
CA GLU A 80 -27.71 30.33 3.09
C GLU A 80 -26.51 30.22 2.13
N LEU A 81 -25.75 29.13 2.23
CA LEU A 81 -24.83 28.70 1.13
C LEU A 81 -24.50 27.20 1.13
N LEU A 82 -25.38 26.37 1.70
CA LEU A 82 -25.37 24.91 1.56
C LEU A 82 -26.78 24.44 1.21
N ARG A 83 -27.12 24.52 -0.08
CA ARG A 83 -28.26 23.79 -0.66
C ARG A 83 -27.80 23.15 -1.97
N LEU A 84 -27.11 22.01 -1.86
CA LEU A 84 -27.08 21.04 -2.94
C LEU A 84 -28.45 20.34 -2.95
N ARG A 85 -29.13 20.39 -4.11
CA ARG A 85 -30.43 19.75 -4.29
C ARG A 85 -30.28 18.22 -4.26
N PRO A 86 -31.25 17.46 -3.72
CA PRO A 86 -31.28 16.02 -3.87
C PRO A 86 -31.44 15.65 -5.35
N VAL A 87 -30.72 14.62 -5.79
CA VAL A 87 -31.04 13.89 -7.01
C VAL A 87 -32.22 12.98 -6.68
N ASP A 88 -33.33 13.15 -7.38
CA ASP A 88 -34.53 12.32 -7.24
C ASP A 88 -34.19 10.84 -7.48
N GLN A 89 -34.47 9.99 -6.48
CA GLN A 89 -34.61 8.56 -6.70
C GLN A 89 -36.08 8.24 -7.01
N PRO A 90 -36.40 7.47 -8.06
CA PRO A 90 -37.76 7.00 -8.24
C PRO A 90 -38.09 5.89 -7.23
N GLU A 91 -39.21 6.07 -6.55
CA GLU A 91 -39.82 5.10 -5.64
C GLU A 91 -40.16 3.79 -6.36
N VAL A 92 -39.83 2.65 -5.75
CA VAL A 92 -40.33 1.34 -6.15
C VAL A 92 -41.25 0.83 -5.03
N HIS A 93 -42.55 0.81 -5.29
CA HIS A 93 -43.52 0.04 -4.52
C HIS A 93 -44.06 -1.13 -5.36
N GLY A 94 -44.13 -2.28 -4.69
CA GLY A 94 -44.21 -3.63 -5.22
C GLY A 94 -45.33 -3.97 -6.21
N ALA A 95 -45.06 -4.99 -7.02
CA ALA A 95 -46.07 -5.95 -7.47
C ALA A 95 -45.42 -7.32 -7.70
N ARG A 96 -46.14 -8.35 -7.26
CA ARG A 96 -45.81 -9.77 -7.29
C ARG A 96 -45.76 -10.31 -8.73
N GLY A 97 -44.86 -11.26 -8.96
CA GLY A 97 -45.00 -12.39 -9.88
C GLY A 97 -45.08 -12.07 -11.37
N LEU A 98 -44.18 -12.65 -12.16
CA LEU A 98 -44.51 -13.56 -13.26
C LEU A 98 -43.23 -13.97 -14.01
N THR A 99 -43.16 -15.25 -14.28
CA THR A 99 -42.25 -15.97 -15.18
C THR A 99 -42.28 -15.41 -16.60
N GLY A 100 -41.14 -15.36 -17.31
CA GLY A 100 -41.15 -15.20 -18.77
C GLY A 100 -39.85 -14.70 -19.35
N GLY A 101 -39.30 -15.45 -20.30
CA GLY A 101 -37.99 -15.22 -20.91
C GLY A 101 -37.86 -13.94 -21.75
N TRP A 102 -36.61 -13.64 -22.07
CA TRP A 102 -36.19 -12.55 -22.95
C TRP A 102 -36.53 -12.87 -24.41
N PRO A 103 -37.32 -12.04 -25.11
CA PRO A 103 -37.41 -12.10 -26.56
C PRO A 103 -36.47 -11.08 -27.21
N VAL A 104 -35.72 -11.60 -28.17
CA VAL A 104 -34.98 -10.91 -29.22
C VAL A 104 -35.91 -9.92 -29.93
N HIS A 105 -35.51 -8.66 -30.09
CA HIS A 105 -36.18 -7.74 -31.00
C HIS A 105 -35.30 -7.36 -32.20
N ARG A 106 -35.96 -7.54 -33.34
CA ARG A 106 -35.58 -7.39 -34.73
C ARG A 106 -36.18 -6.08 -35.25
N ASP A 107 -35.43 -5.44 -36.13
CA ASP A 107 -35.78 -4.45 -37.17
C ASP A 107 -36.96 -3.49 -36.94
N LEU A 108 -36.68 -2.19 -36.96
CA LEU A 108 -37.57 -1.21 -37.59
C LEU A 108 -36.78 -0.14 -38.38
N ASP A 109 -37.32 0.07 -39.58
CA ASP A 109 -36.82 0.84 -40.73
C ASP A 109 -36.95 2.36 -40.60
N GLU A 110 -36.00 3.02 -41.27
CA GLU A 110 -36.03 4.26 -42.06
C GLU A 110 -37.17 5.31 -41.87
N ARG A 111 -36.78 6.60 -41.67
CA ARG A 111 -36.71 7.62 -42.74
C ARG A 111 -36.43 9.07 -42.25
N HIS A 112 -35.45 9.69 -42.94
CA HIS A 112 -35.32 11.12 -43.33
C HIS A 112 -34.98 12.23 -42.31
N VAL A 113 -33.72 12.68 -42.32
CA VAL A 113 -33.32 14.12 -42.32
C VAL A 113 -32.08 14.30 -43.22
N GLY A 114 -32.05 15.37 -44.02
CA GLY A 114 -31.13 15.60 -45.14
C GLY A 114 -29.76 16.24 -44.84
N ARG A 115 -28.91 16.16 -45.88
CA ARG A 115 -27.75 16.99 -46.34
C ARG A 115 -27.36 18.20 -45.47
N GLN A 116 -26.10 18.62 -45.29
CA GLN A 116 -24.80 18.40 -45.97
C GLN A 116 -23.71 19.05 -45.09
N GLY A 117 -22.50 18.49 -45.00
CA GLY A 117 -21.35 19.17 -44.39
C GLY A 117 -20.15 18.23 -44.17
N ARG A 118 -19.01 18.57 -44.75
CA ARG A 118 -17.84 17.71 -45.05
C ARG A 118 -17.09 17.20 -43.81
N ARG A 119 -16.63 15.94 -43.86
CA ARG A 119 -15.51 15.40 -43.05
C ARG A 119 -14.26 15.23 -43.93
N PRO A 120 -13.04 15.43 -43.42
CA PRO A 120 -11.86 14.75 -43.89
C PRO A 120 -11.51 13.53 -43.01
N GLU A 121 -10.75 12.67 -43.63
CA GLU A 121 -10.49 11.26 -43.37
C GLU A 121 -9.36 11.01 -42.37
N SER A 122 -9.49 9.95 -41.56
CA SER A 122 -8.42 8.99 -41.25
C SER A 122 -9.00 7.86 -40.40
N GLY A 123 -9.57 6.86 -41.06
CA GLY A 123 -10.00 5.61 -40.44
C GLY A 123 -8.82 4.66 -40.31
N TRP A 124 -8.59 4.13 -39.11
CA TRP A 124 -7.73 2.98 -38.90
C TRP A 124 -8.48 1.72 -39.37
N VAL A 125 -8.07 1.16 -40.50
CA VAL A 125 -8.49 -0.16 -40.97
C VAL A 125 -7.50 -1.19 -40.42
N VAL A 126 -7.96 -2.07 -39.54
CA VAL A 126 -7.20 -3.26 -39.11
C VAL A 126 -7.48 -4.38 -40.13
N PRO A 127 -6.48 -4.90 -40.87
CA PRO A 127 -6.73 -6.00 -41.78
C PRO A 127 -6.93 -7.30 -41.00
N MET A 128 -8.10 -7.92 -41.17
CA MET A 128 -8.33 -9.33 -40.82
C MET A 128 -7.48 -10.22 -41.72
N VAL A 129 -6.48 -10.88 -41.14
CA VAL A 129 -5.75 -11.96 -41.81
C VAL A 129 -6.60 -13.24 -41.70
N ARG A 130 -7.05 -13.76 -42.84
CA ARG A 130 -7.65 -15.11 -42.93
C ARG A 130 -6.54 -16.15 -43.04
N PRO A 131 -6.69 -17.35 -42.43
CA PRO A 131 -5.74 -18.43 -42.64
C PRO A 131 -5.95 -19.08 -44.02
N HIS A 132 -4.86 -19.33 -44.74
CA HIS A 132 -4.85 -20.09 -46.00
C HIS A 132 -4.32 -21.51 -45.73
N PRO A 133 -4.84 -22.58 -46.38
CA PRO A 133 -4.48 -23.95 -46.06
C PRO A 133 -3.28 -24.48 -46.87
N ASP A 134 -2.68 -25.53 -46.30
CA ASP A 134 -1.76 -26.53 -46.86
C ASP A 134 -0.47 -26.08 -47.58
N GLN A 135 0.67 -26.43 -46.97
CA GLN A 135 1.74 -27.15 -47.70
C GLN A 135 2.64 -27.91 -46.72
N ALA A 136 2.52 -29.23 -46.77
CA ALA A 136 3.44 -30.18 -46.16
C ALA A 136 4.78 -30.17 -46.91
N SER A 137 5.89 -30.14 -46.18
CA SER A 137 7.19 -30.59 -46.67
C SER A 137 7.72 -31.64 -45.71
N ALA A 138 8.11 -32.77 -46.30
CA ALA A 138 8.53 -34.00 -45.64
C ALA A 138 10.03 -33.95 -45.34
N ASP A 139 10.42 -34.47 -44.18
CA ASP A 139 11.77 -35.00 -43.92
C ASP A 139 11.62 -36.41 -43.27
N PRO A 140 12.18 -37.49 -43.85
CA PRO A 140 11.94 -38.85 -43.40
C PRO A 140 13.04 -39.34 -42.44
N GLY A 141 12.68 -39.70 -41.20
CA GLY A 141 13.67 -40.12 -40.21
C GLY A 141 13.16 -40.94 -39.02
N ARG A 142 12.74 -42.20 -39.28
CA ARG A 142 12.75 -43.36 -38.36
C ARG A 142 11.70 -43.47 -37.22
N PRO A 143 11.44 -44.70 -36.72
CA PRO A 143 10.08 -45.23 -36.64
C PRO A 143 9.56 -45.41 -35.20
N GLY A 144 8.23 -45.34 -35.09
CA GLY A 144 7.38 -46.30 -34.38
C GLY A 144 7.58 -46.46 -32.88
N GLU A 145 6.74 -45.79 -32.09
CA GLU A 145 6.16 -46.37 -30.87
C GLU A 145 4.74 -45.82 -30.67
N SER A 146 3.76 -46.64 -31.04
CA SER A 146 2.38 -46.48 -30.61
C SER A 146 2.25 -47.05 -29.20
N ALA A 147 1.86 -46.22 -28.24
CA ALA A 147 1.29 -46.70 -26.99
C ALA A 147 0.13 -45.79 -26.59
N ASP A 148 -1.05 -46.28 -26.96
CA ASP A 148 -2.34 -46.04 -26.33
C ASP A 148 -2.19 -45.75 -24.83
N ARG A 149 -2.57 -44.55 -24.39
CA ARG A 149 -2.82 -44.27 -22.97
C ARG A 149 -4.27 -43.83 -22.83
N PRO A 150 -5.09 -44.50 -22.00
CA PRO A 150 -6.45 -44.07 -21.77
C PRO A 150 -6.43 -42.71 -21.08
N ARG A 151 -7.30 -41.79 -21.52
CA ARG A 151 -7.60 -40.56 -20.78
C ARG A 151 -8.22 -40.99 -19.46
N GLY A 152 -7.44 -40.94 -18.38
CA GLY A 152 -7.94 -41.15 -17.04
C GLY A 152 -8.96 -40.07 -16.70
N ASP A 153 -10.08 -40.48 -16.12
CA ASP A 153 -11.04 -39.56 -15.52
C ASP A 153 -10.31 -38.59 -14.58
N PRO A 154 -10.74 -37.31 -14.51
CA PRO A 154 -10.21 -36.40 -13.51
C PRO A 154 -10.39 -37.01 -12.12
N PRO A 155 -9.42 -36.86 -11.20
CA PRO A 155 -9.53 -37.46 -9.88
C PRO A 155 -10.80 -36.94 -9.23
N ARG A 156 -11.77 -37.83 -8.99
CA ARG A 156 -12.96 -37.51 -8.21
C ARG A 156 -12.47 -36.97 -6.88
N GLY A 157 -12.73 -35.68 -6.67
CA GLY A 157 -12.34 -34.98 -5.46
C GLY A 157 -12.73 -35.82 -4.26
N ARG A 158 -11.77 -36.11 -3.39
CA ARG A 158 -12.11 -36.47 -2.02
C ARG A 158 -12.93 -35.29 -1.51
N GLU A 159 -14.24 -35.48 -1.35
CA GLU A 159 -15.06 -34.62 -0.52
C GLU A 159 -14.30 -34.44 0.80
N ARG A 160 -13.68 -33.28 0.96
CA ARG A 160 -13.27 -32.83 2.28
C ARG A 160 -14.59 -32.71 3.03
N ARG A 161 -14.88 -33.68 3.90
CA ARG A 161 -15.90 -33.51 4.93
C ARG A 161 -15.55 -32.22 5.65
N LEU A 162 -16.32 -31.17 5.39
CA LEU A 162 -16.38 -29.98 6.21
C LEU A 162 -16.74 -30.48 7.61
N ILE A 163 -15.74 -30.56 8.49
CA ILE A 163 -16.01 -30.48 9.91
C ILE A 163 -16.76 -29.15 10.05
N PRO A 164 -17.96 -29.10 10.66
CA PRO A 164 -18.66 -27.83 10.88
C PRO A 164 -17.76 -26.97 11.78
N GLY A 165 -16.94 -26.16 11.11
CA GLY A 165 -15.81 -25.45 11.67
C GLY A 165 -16.29 -24.06 12.05
N VAL A 166 -15.80 -23.60 13.20
CA VAL A 166 -16.04 -22.27 13.75
C VAL A 166 -16.00 -21.22 12.65
N HIS A 167 -17.10 -20.48 12.46
CA HIS A 167 -17.11 -19.38 11.52
C HIS A 167 -16.10 -18.31 11.96
N VAL A 168 -15.05 -18.07 11.17
CA VAL A 168 -13.98 -17.14 11.55
C VAL A 168 -14.32 -15.75 11.03
N VAL A 169 -14.82 -14.91 11.93
CA VAL A 169 -15.02 -13.48 11.69
C VAL A 169 -14.03 -12.70 12.54
N LYS A 170 -13.32 -11.74 11.93
CA LYS A 170 -12.44 -10.81 12.62
C LYS A 170 -13.01 -9.40 12.56
N LYS A 171 -12.99 -8.67 13.67
CA LYS A 171 -13.37 -7.25 13.69
C LYS A 171 -12.09 -6.41 13.62
N VAL A 172 -12.04 -5.50 12.67
CA VAL A 172 -10.90 -4.60 12.45
C VAL A 172 -11.31 -3.17 12.75
N ALA A 173 -10.52 -2.48 13.56
CA ALA A 173 -10.63 -1.06 13.84
C ALA A 173 -9.61 -0.26 13.02
N LEU A 174 -10.08 0.74 12.31
CA LEU A 174 -9.28 1.75 11.62
C LEU A 174 -9.25 2.99 12.50
N ILE A 175 -8.08 3.34 13.04
CA ILE A 175 -7.92 4.45 13.98
C ILE A 175 -7.25 5.61 13.25
N SER A 176 -8.04 6.61 12.85
CA SER A 176 -7.56 7.82 12.17
C SER A 176 -7.05 8.84 13.19
N GLN A 177 -5.89 8.57 13.79
CA GLN A 177 -5.22 9.44 14.77
C GLN A 177 -3.70 9.23 14.78
N VAL A 178 -2.94 10.28 15.12
CA VAL A 178 -1.48 10.24 15.29
C VAL A 178 -1.10 10.61 16.73
N PHE A 179 0.10 10.21 17.17
CA PHE A 179 0.49 10.13 18.59
C PHE A 179 1.92 10.64 18.86
N HIS A 180 2.39 11.62 18.09
CA HIS A 180 3.65 12.32 18.36
C HIS A 180 3.50 13.32 19.54
N ASP A 181 4.61 13.78 20.12
CA ASP A 181 4.64 14.35 21.48
C ASP A 181 3.88 15.67 21.70
N ASP A 182 3.58 16.42 20.64
CA ASP A 182 2.85 17.70 20.71
C ASP A 182 1.38 17.61 20.28
N GLN A 183 0.87 16.40 20.01
CA GLN A 183 -0.53 16.21 19.63
C GLN A 183 -1.46 16.32 20.85
N SER A 184 -2.54 17.08 20.68
CA SER A 184 -3.64 17.11 21.64
C SER A 184 -4.67 16.02 21.29
N GLY A 185 -4.94 15.10 22.20
CA GLY A 185 -5.93 14.06 21.96
C GLY A 185 -5.85 12.92 22.98
N PRO A 186 -6.71 11.90 22.84
CA PRO A 186 -6.56 10.67 23.59
C PRO A 186 -5.21 10.01 23.24
N ASP A 187 -4.55 9.42 24.24
CA ASP A 187 -3.32 8.67 23.99
C ASP A 187 -3.60 7.37 23.23
N LEU A 188 -2.51 6.77 22.70
CA LEU A 188 -2.56 5.54 21.92
C LEU A 188 -3.26 4.41 22.69
N VAL A 189 -2.87 4.18 23.94
CA VAL A 189 -3.41 3.08 24.76
C VAL A 189 -4.92 3.25 24.96
N THR A 190 -5.39 4.48 25.17
CA THR A 190 -6.81 4.79 25.36
C THR A 190 -7.63 4.42 24.13
N LEU A 191 -7.19 4.82 22.93
CA LEU A 191 -7.91 4.46 21.69
C LEU A 191 -7.84 2.97 21.39
N LEU A 192 -6.70 2.30 21.66
CA LEU A 192 -6.59 0.85 21.49
C LEU A 192 -7.49 0.09 22.47
N LYS A 193 -7.56 0.52 23.74
CA LYS A 193 -8.48 -0.07 24.73
C LYS A 193 -9.94 0.17 24.36
N GLN A 194 -10.27 1.32 23.79
CA GLN A 194 -11.61 1.57 23.28
C GLN A 194 -11.94 0.60 22.15
N ALA A 195 -11.08 0.46 21.14
CA ALA A 195 -11.27 -0.47 20.03
C ALA A 195 -11.39 -1.94 20.51
N SER A 196 -10.51 -2.35 21.43
CA SER A 196 -10.53 -3.68 22.07
C SER A 196 -11.81 -3.91 22.87
N GLY A 197 -12.24 -2.92 23.67
CA GLY A 197 -13.49 -2.95 24.43
C GLY A 197 -14.74 -3.02 23.55
N ASP A 198 -14.68 -2.44 22.35
CA ASP A 198 -15.70 -2.57 21.32
C ASP A 198 -15.60 -3.91 20.55
N GLY A 199 -14.67 -4.78 20.90
CA GLY A 199 -14.50 -6.14 20.38
C GLY A 199 -13.68 -6.24 19.09
N ALA A 200 -12.84 -5.25 18.77
CA ALA A 200 -11.90 -5.38 17.66
C ALA A 200 -10.76 -6.35 18.00
N ASP A 201 -10.43 -7.25 17.06
CA ASP A 201 -9.27 -8.15 17.14
C ASP A 201 -7.98 -7.43 16.70
N ILE A 202 -8.11 -6.56 15.68
CA ILE A 202 -6.98 -5.88 15.02
C ILE A 202 -7.27 -4.38 14.97
N ALA A 203 -6.29 -3.56 15.36
CA ALA A 203 -6.28 -2.12 15.16
C ALA A 203 -5.22 -1.73 14.11
N VAL A 204 -5.60 -0.84 13.19
CA VAL A 204 -4.70 -0.30 12.17
C VAL A 204 -4.59 1.20 12.37
N LEU A 205 -3.36 1.68 12.54
CA LEU A 205 -3.04 3.10 12.64
C LEU A 205 -2.62 3.68 11.28
N PRO A 206 -2.63 5.02 11.12
CA PRO A 206 -2.13 5.68 9.92
C PRO A 206 -0.63 5.46 9.73
N GLU A 207 -0.12 5.88 8.57
CA GLU A 207 1.30 5.83 8.27
C GLU A 207 2.12 6.68 9.26
N LEU A 208 3.24 6.12 9.74
CA LEU A 208 4.16 6.75 10.69
C LEU A 208 3.44 7.39 11.90
N PRO A 209 2.61 6.63 12.63
CA PRO A 209 1.61 7.19 13.53
C PRO A 209 2.21 7.91 14.74
N LEU A 210 3.47 7.65 15.09
CA LEU A 210 4.19 8.30 16.20
C LEU A 210 5.24 9.33 15.74
N ASN A 211 5.38 9.52 14.43
CA ASN A 211 6.22 10.57 13.86
C ASN A 211 5.36 11.78 13.46
N ARG A 212 5.96 12.97 13.48
CA ARG A 212 5.45 14.08 12.67
C ARG A 212 5.59 13.75 11.18
N TRP A 213 4.85 14.46 10.33
CA TRP A 213 5.03 14.35 8.89
C TRP A 213 6.28 15.11 8.38
N SER A 214 7.47 14.61 8.73
CA SER A 214 8.74 15.19 8.29
C SER A 214 9.00 15.17 6.77
N PRO A 215 8.39 14.27 5.96
CA PRO A 215 8.47 14.34 4.49
C PRO A 215 7.77 15.55 3.85
N SER A 216 7.18 16.46 4.63
CA SER A 216 6.73 17.77 4.15
C SER A 216 7.86 18.61 3.54
N THR A 217 9.12 18.33 3.91
CA THR A 217 10.33 18.99 3.40
C THR A 217 11.43 17.96 3.09
N ASP A 218 12.49 18.37 2.40
CA ASP A 218 13.69 17.55 2.16
C ASP A 218 14.65 17.53 3.37
N ARG A 219 14.36 18.27 4.44
CA ARG A 219 15.20 18.35 5.61
C ARG A 219 15.02 17.14 6.52
N VAL A 220 16.06 16.33 6.62
CA VAL A 220 16.11 15.17 7.50
C VAL A 220 16.47 15.56 8.94
N ASP A 221 15.64 15.16 9.90
CA ASP A 221 15.99 15.14 11.32
C ASP A 221 16.47 13.73 11.72
N PRO A 222 17.69 13.56 12.26
CA PRO A 222 18.15 12.28 12.78
C PRO A 222 17.25 11.66 13.85
N ALA A 223 16.51 12.47 14.62
CA ALA A 223 15.61 11.99 15.68
C ALA A 223 14.33 11.32 15.15
N ASP A 224 14.00 11.52 13.88
CA ASP A 224 12.83 10.92 13.24
C ASP A 224 12.98 9.41 13.01
N ALA A 225 14.21 8.90 12.97
CA ALA A 225 14.48 7.48 12.85
C ALA A 225 15.02 6.88 14.16
N GLU A 226 14.79 5.59 14.34
CA GLU A 226 15.29 4.83 15.48
C GLU A 226 15.66 3.41 15.05
N PRO A 227 16.58 2.73 15.76
CA PRO A 227 16.79 1.30 15.54
C PRO A 227 15.49 0.52 15.75
N LEU A 228 15.38 -0.65 15.11
CA LEU A 228 14.29 -1.58 15.39
C LEU A 228 14.27 -1.95 16.88
N GLY A 229 13.12 -1.78 17.54
CA GLY A 229 13.00 -1.92 19.00
C GLY A 229 13.30 -0.63 19.77
N GLY A 230 13.46 0.51 19.09
CA GLY A 230 13.60 1.82 19.70
C GLY A 230 12.36 2.34 20.43
N PRO A 231 12.36 3.62 20.87
CA PRO A 231 11.29 4.20 21.67
C PRO A 231 9.88 4.13 21.06
N ARG A 232 9.72 4.46 19.77
CA ARG A 232 8.42 4.38 19.07
C ARG A 232 7.98 2.93 18.87
N CYS A 233 8.91 2.01 18.63
CA CYS A 233 8.62 0.57 18.56
C CYS A 233 8.13 0.05 19.92
N THR A 234 8.87 0.38 20.99
CA THR A 234 8.56 -0.04 22.37
C THR A 234 7.20 0.51 22.79
N ARG A 235 6.93 1.79 22.55
CA ARG A 235 5.64 2.41 22.88
C ARG A 235 4.44 1.73 22.18
N GLN A 236 4.60 1.33 20.91
CA GLN A 236 3.56 0.59 20.17
C GLN A 236 3.39 -0.85 20.68
N SER A 237 4.50 -1.54 20.96
CA SER A 237 4.52 -2.88 21.55
C SER A 237 3.82 -2.94 22.91
N GLU A 238 4.18 -2.04 23.83
CA GLU A 238 3.57 -1.94 25.16
C GLU A 238 2.09 -1.58 25.07
N ALA A 239 1.72 -0.65 24.18
CA ALA A 239 0.33 -0.25 24.02
C ALA A 239 -0.55 -1.39 23.46
N ALA A 240 -0.01 -2.19 22.52
CA ALA A 240 -0.70 -3.38 22.00
C ALA A 240 -0.93 -4.42 23.11
N ALA A 241 0.11 -4.70 23.91
CA ALA A 241 0.03 -5.62 25.05
C ALA A 241 -0.97 -5.14 26.12
N GLU A 242 -0.93 -3.85 26.46
CA GLU A 242 -1.80 -3.29 27.49
C GLU A 242 -3.27 -3.26 27.07
N ALA A 243 -3.55 -3.01 25.79
CA ALA A 243 -4.89 -3.04 25.23
C ALA A 243 -5.38 -4.47 24.88
N GLY A 244 -4.46 -5.44 24.79
CA GLY A 244 -4.77 -6.82 24.43
C GLY A 244 -5.28 -6.95 22.99
N ILE A 245 -4.73 -6.18 22.05
CA ILE A 245 -5.18 -6.12 20.64
C ILE A 245 -3.99 -6.20 19.68
N THR A 246 -4.14 -6.89 18.56
CA THR A 246 -3.13 -6.85 17.49
C THR A 246 -3.09 -5.45 16.89
N LEU A 247 -1.88 -4.92 16.72
CA LEU A 247 -1.65 -3.55 16.27
C LEU A 247 -0.83 -3.53 14.99
N VAL A 248 -1.36 -2.88 13.96
CA VAL A 248 -0.60 -2.45 12.78
C VAL A 248 -0.24 -0.98 12.97
N GLY A 249 1.03 -0.73 13.21
CA GLY A 249 1.60 0.59 13.37
C GLY A 249 2.76 0.83 12.41
N GLY A 250 3.67 1.74 12.77
CA GLY A 250 4.84 2.02 11.95
C GLY A 250 5.84 2.99 12.59
N ALA A 251 7.02 3.07 11.99
CA ALA A 251 8.07 4.02 12.32
C ALA A 251 9.07 4.14 11.17
N ILE A 252 9.91 5.18 11.20
CA ILE A 252 11.12 5.21 10.38
C ILE A 252 12.21 4.43 11.13
N ILE A 253 12.65 3.32 10.54
CA ILE A 253 13.68 2.44 11.12
C ILE A 253 15.04 2.82 10.55
N LEU A 254 16.02 2.99 11.44
CA LEU A 254 17.43 3.19 11.13
C LEU A 254 18.15 1.85 11.24
N ASP A 255 18.70 1.38 10.13
CA ASP A 255 19.49 0.16 10.05
C ASP A 255 20.94 0.40 10.49
N ASP A 256 21.68 -0.68 10.79
CA ASP A 256 23.08 -0.62 11.25
C ASP A 256 24.04 -0.02 10.20
N ASP A 257 23.67 -0.08 8.91
CA ASP A 257 24.42 0.53 7.81
C ASP A 257 24.09 2.02 7.58
N GLY A 258 23.16 2.56 8.37
CA GLY A 258 22.71 3.95 8.31
C GLY A 258 21.53 4.19 7.37
N SER A 259 21.05 3.17 6.65
CA SER A 259 19.86 3.31 5.81
C SER A 259 18.59 3.50 6.64
N ARG A 260 17.65 4.27 6.11
CA ARG A 260 16.37 4.60 6.76
C ARG A 260 15.23 3.99 5.98
N HIS A 261 14.26 3.36 6.64
CA HIS A 261 13.10 2.75 5.97
C HIS A 261 11.79 3.12 6.67
N ASN A 262 10.80 3.57 5.92
CA ASN A 262 9.42 3.66 6.39
C ASN A 262 8.86 2.24 6.54
N THR A 263 8.67 1.82 7.78
CA THR A 263 8.42 0.41 8.12
C THR A 263 7.11 0.28 8.87
N ALA A 264 6.20 -0.54 8.35
CA ALA A 264 5.03 -1.00 9.08
C ALA A 264 5.43 -2.09 10.07
N LEU A 265 4.86 -2.01 11.27
CA LEU A 265 5.17 -2.89 12.39
C LEU A 265 3.88 -3.59 12.81
N VAL A 266 3.88 -4.92 12.81
CA VAL A 266 2.72 -5.72 13.23
C VAL A 266 3.01 -6.36 14.58
N TYR A 267 2.34 -5.88 15.62
CA TYR A 267 2.44 -6.43 16.97
C TYR A 267 1.23 -7.31 17.27
N GLY A 268 1.46 -8.44 17.93
CA GLY A 268 0.38 -9.26 18.50
C GLY A 268 -0.25 -8.60 19.71
N SER A 269 -1.37 -9.13 20.17
CA SER A 269 -2.07 -8.70 21.39
C SER A 269 -1.26 -8.84 22.68
N ASP A 270 -0.13 -9.56 22.64
CA ASP A 270 0.84 -9.71 23.73
C ASP A 270 2.02 -8.73 23.62
N GLY A 271 2.01 -7.85 22.59
CA GLY A 271 3.06 -6.89 22.29
C GLY A 271 4.24 -7.45 21.51
N HIS A 272 4.29 -8.74 21.20
CA HIS A 272 5.39 -9.30 20.41
C HIS A 272 5.31 -8.86 18.95
N LEU A 273 6.45 -8.48 18.36
CA LEU A 273 6.54 -8.15 16.94
C LEU A 273 6.39 -9.43 16.10
N LEU A 274 5.29 -9.51 15.35
CA LEU A 274 4.96 -10.65 14.47
C LEU A 274 5.61 -10.55 13.10
N GLY A 275 5.86 -9.31 12.63
CA GLY A 275 6.49 -9.06 11.35
C GLY A 275 6.58 -7.58 11.01
N THR A 276 7.32 -7.29 9.94
CA THR A 276 7.52 -5.94 9.42
C THR A 276 7.36 -5.91 7.90
N TYR A 277 7.06 -4.72 7.37
CA TYR A 277 7.03 -4.46 5.93
C TYR A 277 7.62 -3.08 5.64
N GLU A 278 8.56 -3.00 4.69
CA GLU A 278 9.23 -1.76 4.28
C GLU A 278 8.53 -1.18 3.04
N LYS A 279 8.21 0.11 3.08
CA LYS A 279 7.56 0.84 1.97
C LYS A 279 8.41 0.74 0.72
N CYS A 280 7.86 0.26 -0.38
CA CYS A 280 8.64 0.00 -1.60
C CYS A 280 8.61 1.17 -2.57
N HIS A 281 7.48 1.86 -2.68
CA HIS A 281 7.28 2.94 -3.65
C HIS A 281 7.38 4.29 -2.95
N ILE A 282 8.51 4.96 -3.10
CA ILE A 282 8.79 6.22 -2.39
C ILE A 282 8.43 7.42 -3.28
N PRO A 283 7.40 8.23 -2.93
CA PRO A 283 7.09 9.48 -3.61
C PRO A 283 8.21 10.52 -3.51
N ASP A 284 8.26 11.39 -4.52
CA ASP A 284 9.12 12.56 -4.59
C ASP A 284 8.33 13.71 -5.23
N GLU A 285 7.44 14.31 -4.43
CA GLU A 285 6.59 15.41 -4.86
C GLU A 285 6.37 16.43 -3.73
N PRO A 286 5.96 17.68 -4.03
CA PRO A 286 5.75 18.70 -3.01
C PRO A 286 4.81 18.23 -1.88
N GLY A 287 5.28 18.34 -0.63
CA GLY A 287 4.58 17.87 0.57
C GLY A 287 4.81 16.38 0.91
N PHE A 288 5.41 15.63 -0.01
CA PHE A 288 5.71 14.20 0.10
C PHE A 288 7.11 13.90 -0.45
N LEU A 289 8.13 14.65 0.01
CA LEU A 289 9.54 14.51 -0.38
C LEU A 289 10.20 13.31 0.33
N GLU A 290 9.55 12.16 0.26
CA GLU A 290 9.89 10.97 1.06
C GLU A 290 11.25 10.39 0.72
N ILE A 291 11.71 10.52 -0.53
CA ILE A 291 13.01 10.02 -0.99
C ILE A 291 14.20 10.65 -0.24
N ALA A 292 14.02 11.85 0.32
CA ALA A 292 15.03 12.48 1.17
C ALA A 292 15.12 11.80 2.54
N HIS A 293 14.03 11.16 3.00
CA HIS A 293 13.91 10.64 4.36
C HIS A 293 14.19 9.15 4.47
N TYR A 294 13.82 8.35 3.48
CA TYR A 294 13.99 6.90 3.56
C TYR A 294 14.12 6.25 2.17
N GLU A 295 14.76 5.10 2.17
CA GLU A 295 15.05 4.29 1.00
C GLU A 295 13.89 3.33 0.68
N PRO A 296 13.78 2.89 -0.60
CA PRO A 296 12.85 1.84 -0.99
C PRO A 296 13.09 0.53 -0.24
N GLY A 297 12.00 -0.11 0.18
CA GLY A 297 12.01 -1.42 0.80
C GLY A 297 12.64 -2.51 -0.08
N ARG A 298 13.26 -3.50 0.59
CA ARG A 298 14.16 -4.46 -0.06
C ARG A 298 13.51 -5.80 -0.41
N LYS A 299 12.30 -6.05 0.08
CA LYS A 299 11.62 -7.35 -0.04
C LYS A 299 10.21 -7.16 -0.60
N PRO A 300 9.72 -8.11 -1.41
CA PRO A 300 8.33 -8.09 -1.85
C PRO A 300 7.39 -8.28 -0.66
N PRO A 301 6.14 -7.77 -0.75
CA PRO A 301 5.16 -7.96 0.31
C PRO A 301 4.81 -9.43 0.48
N MET A 302 4.81 -9.90 1.73
CA MET A 302 4.40 -11.24 2.14
C MET A 302 3.37 -11.16 3.26
N PRO A 303 2.40 -12.09 3.34
CA PRO A 303 1.45 -12.09 4.43
C PRO A 303 2.12 -12.33 5.78
N ILE A 304 1.69 -11.58 6.79
CA ILE A 304 2.08 -11.75 8.19
C ILE A 304 0.93 -12.46 8.91
N ARG A 305 1.25 -13.53 9.63
CA ARG A 305 0.26 -14.31 10.39
C ARG A 305 -0.09 -13.57 11.68
N CYS A 306 -1.34 -13.18 11.86
CA CYS A 306 -1.84 -12.53 13.08
C CYS A 306 -3.30 -12.93 13.35
N ASP A 307 -3.69 -13.12 14.61
CA ASP A 307 -5.06 -13.48 15.02
C ASP A 307 -5.74 -14.62 14.25
N GLY A 308 -4.94 -15.58 13.76
CA GLY A 308 -5.46 -16.71 13.00
C GLY A 308 -5.76 -16.41 11.52
N ILE A 309 -5.37 -15.24 11.01
CA ILE A 309 -5.48 -14.86 9.60
C ILE A 309 -4.11 -14.50 9.01
N ASP A 310 -4.01 -14.57 7.69
CA ASP A 310 -2.85 -14.08 6.94
C ASP A 310 -3.17 -12.67 6.43
N MET A 311 -2.48 -11.67 6.97
CA MET A 311 -2.69 -10.26 6.69
C MET A 311 -1.54 -9.70 5.86
N GLY A 312 -1.86 -9.13 4.71
CA GLY A 312 -0.91 -8.35 3.91
C GLY A 312 -0.84 -6.90 4.39
N VAL A 313 0.34 -6.29 4.28
CA VAL A 313 0.55 -4.87 4.59
C VAL A 313 1.20 -4.20 3.38
N GLN A 314 0.69 -3.04 3.00
CA GLN A 314 1.27 -2.16 1.98
C GLN A 314 1.17 -0.72 2.47
N ILE A 315 2.19 0.13 2.31
CA ILE A 315 2.18 1.47 2.89
C ILE A 315 1.87 2.50 1.80
N CYS A 316 0.80 3.26 1.98
CA CYS A 316 0.44 4.40 1.15
C CYS A 316 0.55 4.14 -0.36
N SER A 317 1.51 4.77 -1.03
CA SER A 317 1.80 4.63 -2.47
C SER A 317 1.98 3.18 -2.94
N ASP A 318 2.32 2.24 -2.07
CA ASP A 318 2.42 0.82 -2.42
C ASP A 318 1.09 0.25 -2.92
N VAL A 319 -0.06 0.66 -2.34
CA VAL A 319 -1.37 0.16 -2.80
C VAL A 319 -1.75 0.69 -4.17
N ASN A 320 -1.09 1.75 -4.65
CA ASN A 320 -1.35 2.29 -5.98
C ASN A 320 -0.71 1.41 -7.08
N ARG A 321 0.05 0.38 -6.68
CA ARG A 321 0.67 -0.62 -7.55
C ARG A 321 0.00 -1.98 -7.30
N PRO A 322 -0.88 -2.44 -8.21
CA PRO A 322 -1.70 -3.63 -7.98
C PRO A 322 -0.87 -4.92 -7.82
N GLU A 323 0.36 -4.95 -8.31
CA GLU A 323 1.27 -6.10 -8.25
C GLU A 323 1.48 -6.58 -6.81
N GLY A 324 1.63 -5.65 -5.86
CA GLY A 324 1.79 -5.97 -4.45
C GLY A 324 0.55 -6.65 -3.86
N SER A 325 -0.63 -6.09 -4.14
CA SER A 325 -1.89 -6.68 -3.66
C SER A 325 -2.17 -8.05 -4.30
N HIS A 326 -1.82 -8.23 -5.57
CA HIS A 326 -1.93 -9.52 -6.26
C HIS A 326 -1.00 -10.57 -5.64
N MET A 327 0.26 -10.21 -5.36
CA MET A 327 1.20 -11.11 -4.69
C MET A 327 0.70 -11.51 -3.30
N LEU A 328 0.15 -10.59 -2.53
CA LEU A 328 -0.42 -10.87 -1.21
C LEU A 328 -1.61 -11.83 -1.29
N GLY A 329 -2.58 -11.58 -2.18
CA GLY A 329 -3.72 -12.47 -2.40
C GLY A 329 -3.31 -13.86 -2.87
N ALA A 330 -2.37 -13.93 -3.84
CA ALA A 330 -1.79 -15.18 -4.33
C ALA A 330 -1.06 -15.97 -3.23
N SER A 331 -0.44 -15.25 -2.28
CA SER A 331 0.26 -15.84 -1.13
C SER A 331 -0.68 -16.27 0.00
N GLY A 332 -2.00 -16.09 -0.18
CA GLY A 332 -3.01 -16.57 0.74
C GLY A 332 -3.60 -15.52 1.67
N ALA A 333 -3.19 -14.24 1.58
CA ALA A 333 -3.77 -13.19 2.40
C ALA A 333 -5.30 -13.13 2.30
N VAL A 334 -5.96 -12.77 3.39
CA VAL A 334 -7.42 -12.58 3.44
C VAL A 334 -7.79 -11.11 3.65
N LEU A 335 -6.89 -10.34 4.25
CA LEU A 335 -7.00 -8.90 4.49
C LEU A 335 -5.69 -8.25 4.04
N ILE A 336 -5.79 -7.14 3.32
CA ILE A 336 -4.68 -6.26 3.01
C ILE A 336 -4.96 -4.92 3.69
N VAL A 337 -4.05 -4.46 4.54
CA VAL A 337 -4.15 -3.18 5.22
C VAL A 337 -3.17 -2.17 4.67
N ALA A 338 -3.61 -0.92 4.63
CA ALA A 338 -2.85 0.18 4.07
C ALA A 338 -2.87 1.43 4.96
N PRO A 339 -1.90 1.57 5.87
CA PRO A 339 -1.60 2.84 6.53
C PRO A 339 -1.21 3.89 5.48
N ARG A 340 -1.78 5.10 5.56
CA ARG A 340 -1.54 6.18 4.58
C ARG A 340 -1.35 7.55 5.21
N ALA A 341 -0.69 8.41 4.46
CA ALA A 341 -0.73 9.86 4.56
C ALA A 341 -0.95 10.44 3.15
N THR A 342 -2.15 10.94 2.86
CA THR A 342 -2.48 11.58 1.58
C THR A 342 -3.40 12.77 1.78
N GLU A 343 -3.44 13.67 0.80
CA GLU A 343 -4.43 14.75 0.77
C GLU A 343 -5.83 14.28 0.39
N LEU A 344 -6.86 14.88 1.00
CA LEU A 344 -8.27 14.57 0.71
C LEU A 344 -8.63 14.77 -0.77
N ALA A 345 -8.05 15.77 -1.42
CA ALA A 345 -8.30 16.08 -2.83
C ALA A 345 -7.94 14.91 -3.78
N THR A 346 -7.04 14.02 -3.36
CA THR A 346 -6.61 12.86 -4.14
C THR A 346 -7.52 11.65 -3.97
N TRP A 347 -8.42 11.66 -2.98
CA TRP A 347 -9.27 10.52 -2.64
C TRP A 347 -10.09 9.97 -3.83
N PRO A 348 -10.75 10.80 -4.67
CA PRO A 348 -11.48 10.29 -5.84
C PRO A 348 -10.62 9.53 -6.84
N ARG A 349 -9.30 9.81 -6.88
CA ARG A 349 -8.33 9.14 -7.74
C ARG A 349 -7.93 7.76 -7.20
N TRP A 350 -7.73 7.66 -5.88
CA TRP A 350 -7.16 6.45 -5.27
C TRP A 350 -8.21 5.45 -4.79
N LYS A 351 -9.43 5.90 -4.47
CA LYS A 351 -10.55 5.01 -4.10
C LYS A 351 -10.80 3.89 -5.13
N PRO A 352 -10.86 4.16 -6.46
CA PRO A 352 -11.02 3.10 -7.46
C PRO A 352 -9.90 2.05 -7.42
N VAL A 353 -8.68 2.44 -7.06
CA VAL A 353 -7.55 1.52 -6.98
C VAL A 353 -7.70 0.55 -5.80
N LEU A 354 -8.10 1.05 -4.63
CA LEU A 354 -8.37 0.19 -3.46
C LEU A 354 -9.49 -0.82 -3.75
N VAL A 355 -10.55 -0.40 -4.44
CA VAL A 355 -11.63 -1.28 -4.88
C VAL A 355 -11.12 -2.32 -5.87
N ALA A 356 -10.34 -1.91 -6.87
CA ALA A 356 -9.75 -2.82 -7.86
C ALA A 356 -8.83 -3.86 -7.19
N ASN A 357 -8.02 -3.45 -6.21
CA ASN A 357 -7.15 -4.35 -5.47
C ASN A 357 -7.97 -5.40 -4.70
N ALA A 358 -9.08 -5.04 -4.07
CA ALA A 358 -9.94 -6.00 -3.37
C ALA A 358 -10.55 -7.03 -4.32
N LEU A 359 -11.10 -6.56 -5.44
CA LEU A 359 -11.68 -7.41 -6.48
C LEU A 359 -10.68 -8.41 -7.06
N THR A 360 -9.47 -7.94 -7.36
CA THR A 360 -8.49 -8.70 -8.15
C THR A 360 -7.54 -9.55 -7.29
N SER A 361 -7.33 -9.19 -6.03
CA SER A 361 -6.61 -10.03 -5.05
C SER A 361 -7.52 -11.02 -4.33
N CYS A 362 -8.85 -10.90 -4.49
CA CYS A 362 -9.86 -11.64 -3.72
C CYS A 362 -9.68 -11.48 -2.20
N CYS A 363 -9.25 -10.30 -1.75
CA CYS A 363 -9.01 -9.98 -0.34
C CYS A 363 -9.92 -8.84 0.11
N PHE A 364 -10.18 -8.76 1.42
CA PHE A 364 -10.60 -7.48 2.00
C PHE A 364 -9.45 -6.49 1.87
N VAL A 365 -9.74 -5.24 1.54
CA VAL A 365 -8.75 -4.17 1.52
C VAL A 365 -9.22 -3.06 2.44
N ALA A 366 -8.37 -2.67 3.38
CA ALA A 366 -8.66 -1.61 4.32
C ALA A 366 -7.51 -0.61 4.39
N SER A 367 -7.84 0.63 4.64
CA SER A 367 -6.89 1.72 4.65
C SER A 367 -7.28 2.78 5.66
N VAL A 368 -6.28 3.32 6.33
CA VAL A 368 -6.44 4.36 7.35
C VAL A 368 -5.51 5.50 7.01
N ASN A 369 -6.06 6.69 6.88
CA ASN A 369 -5.30 7.89 6.54
C ASN A 369 -4.97 8.67 7.81
N ARG A 370 -3.92 9.49 7.78
CA ARG A 370 -3.70 10.51 8.80
C ARG A 370 -4.88 11.50 8.78
N PRO A 371 -5.34 12.00 9.94
CA PRO A 371 -6.65 12.64 10.04
C PRO A 371 -6.68 14.10 9.60
N SER A 372 -5.56 14.81 9.67
CA SER A 372 -5.54 16.27 9.61
C SER A 372 -4.29 16.80 8.93
N PRO A 373 -4.32 18.06 8.45
CA PRO A 373 -3.15 18.73 7.90
C PRO A 373 -1.99 18.80 8.91
N GLU A 374 -0.78 18.63 8.42
CA GLU A 374 0.45 18.65 9.21
C GLU A 374 1.55 19.35 8.41
N ASP A 375 2.33 20.20 9.09
CA ASP A 375 3.52 20.86 8.53
C ASP A 375 3.31 21.52 7.15
N GLY A 376 2.12 22.09 6.93
CA GLY A 376 1.74 22.79 5.69
C GLY A 376 1.20 21.89 4.57
N VAL A 377 1.14 20.57 4.78
CA VAL A 377 0.58 19.60 3.83
C VAL A 377 -0.89 19.33 4.15
N LEU A 378 -1.77 19.32 3.16
CA LEU A 378 -3.21 19.15 3.34
C LEU A 378 -3.63 17.68 3.52
N ILE A 379 -2.86 16.95 4.32
CA ILE A 379 -3.13 15.57 4.70
C ILE A 379 -4.53 15.47 5.32
N GLY A 380 -5.26 14.43 4.94
CA GLY A 380 -6.59 14.17 5.49
C GLY A 380 -7.46 13.35 4.54
N GLY A 381 -8.63 12.98 5.03
CA GLY A 381 -9.62 12.21 4.28
C GLY A 381 -9.93 10.87 4.92
N PRO A 382 -10.77 10.05 4.27
CA PRO A 382 -11.43 8.96 4.96
C PRO A 382 -10.50 7.77 5.18
N SER A 383 -10.70 7.12 6.32
CA SER A 383 -10.48 5.69 6.47
C SER A 383 -11.47 4.93 5.60
N PHE A 384 -11.03 3.81 5.04
CA PHE A 384 -11.77 3.09 4.01
C PHE A 384 -11.63 1.58 4.18
N ALA A 385 -12.70 0.83 3.92
CA ALA A 385 -12.64 -0.62 3.81
C ALA A 385 -13.60 -1.10 2.72
N VAL A 386 -13.17 -2.13 1.99
CA VAL A 386 -13.91 -2.75 0.90
C VAL A 386 -13.76 -4.26 0.99
N ASP A 387 -14.84 -4.97 0.74
CA ASP A 387 -14.83 -6.43 0.70
C ASP A 387 -14.38 -6.98 -0.67
N PRO A 388 -14.08 -8.29 -0.80
CA PRO A 388 -13.62 -8.87 -2.05
C PRO A 388 -14.61 -8.77 -3.22
N THR A 389 -15.88 -8.38 -2.98
CA THR A 389 -16.89 -8.17 -4.02
C THR A 389 -16.90 -6.73 -4.55
N GLY A 390 -16.06 -5.86 -3.98
CA GLY A 390 -16.02 -4.44 -4.28
C GLY A 390 -17.05 -3.62 -3.51
N ARG A 391 -17.79 -4.22 -2.57
CA ARG A 391 -18.72 -3.48 -1.72
C ARG A 391 -17.96 -2.72 -0.64
N ILE A 392 -18.18 -1.42 -0.58
CA ILE A 392 -17.60 -0.53 0.42
C ILE A 392 -18.25 -0.83 1.77
N LEU A 393 -17.42 -1.12 2.76
CA LEU A 393 -17.81 -1.40 4.16
C LEU A 393 -17.64 -0.17 5.05
N VAL A 394 -16.58 0.61 4.80
CA VAL A 394 -16.25 1.83 5.55
C VAL A 394 -15.79 2.89 4.57
N GLU A 395 -16.27 4.11 4.77
CA GLU A 395 -15.72 5.34 4.20
C GLU A 395 -16.07 6.46 5.18
N SER A 396 -15.17 6.73 6.13
CA SER A 396 -15.45 7.64 7.25
C SER A 396 -14.21 8.42 7.68
N THR A 397 -14.44 9.62 8.17
CA THR A 397 -13.42 10.48 8.81
C THR A 397 -13.49 10.40 10.34
N ASP A 398 -14.27 9.49 10.90
CA ASP A 398 -14.31 9.26 12.34
C ASP A 398 -12.95 8.78 12.86
N VAL A 399 -12.65 9.12 14.12
CA VAL A 399 -11.39 8.71 14.78
C VAL A 399 -11.28 7.19 14.83
N ILE A 400 -12.36 6.47 15.09
CA ILE A 400 -12.41 5.01 15.04
C ILE A 400 -13.55 4.58 14.12
N SER A 401 -13.24 3.76 13.12
CA SER A 401 -14.22 3.07 12.28
C SER A 401 -13.97 1.57 12.34
N CYS A 402 -15.04 0.76 12.38
CA CYS A 402 -14.90 -0.70 12.47
C CYS A 402 -15.59 -1.41 11.30
N PHE A 403 -15.04 -2.55 10.89
CA PHE A 403 -15.69 -3.48 9.96
C PHE A 403 -15.37 -4.93 10.32
N GLN A 404 -16.10 -5.86 9.69
CA GLN A 404 -15.89 -7.29 9.87
C GLN A 404 -15.24 -7.90 8.63
N VAL A 405 -14.26 -8.77 8.86
CA VAL A 405 -13.63 -9.64 7.87
C VAL A 405 -14.21 -11.03 8.07
N ASP A 406 -15.06 -11.45 7.14
CA ASP A 406 -15.56 -12.82 7.07
C ASP A 406 -14.53 -13.67 6.30
N VAL A 407 -13.66 -14.35 7.06
CA VAL A 407 -12.55 -15.13 6.50
C VAL A 407 -13.07 -16.32 5.69
N ASP A 408 -14.20 -16.90 6.11
CA ASP A 408 -14.81 -18.06 5.45
C ASP A 408 -15.45 -17.71 4.11
N SER A 409 -15.68 -16.43 3.84
CA SER A 409 -16.17 -15.99 2.54
C SER A 409 -15.09 -16.05 1.44
N ILE A 410 -13.79 -16.02 1.80
CA ILE A 410 -12.66 -15.90 0.85
C ILE A 410 -12.55 -17.10 -0.12
N PRO A 411 -12.67 -18.37 0.33
CA PRO A 411 -12.65 -19.52 -0.58
C PRO A 411 -13.66 -19.41 -1.73
N ASP A 412 -14.88 -18.94 -1.45
CA ASP A 412 -15.90 -18.73 -2.48
C ASP A 412 -15.45 -17.66 -3.49
N ARG A 413 -14.85 -16.57 -3.03
CA ARG A 413 -14.34 -15.51 -3.91
C ARG A 413 -13.23 -16.00 -4.83
N ARG A 414 -12.40 -16.94 -4.35
CA ARG A 414 -11.29 -17.53 -5.12
C ARG A 414 -11.72 -18.59 -6.14
N ILE A 415 -12.98 -19.05 -6.10
CA ILE A 415 -13.53 -19.96 -7.13
C ILE A 415 -14.52 -19.27 -8.07
N GLU A 416 -14.93 -18.05 -7.75
CA GLU A 416 -15.73 -17.18 -8.62
C GLU A 416 -14.84 -16.38 -9.59
N TYR A 417 -15.43 -15.73 -10.58
CA TYR A 417 -14.68 -14.82 -11.46
C TYR A 417 -14.36 -13.51 -10.73
N PRO A 418 -13.13 -12.95 -10.82
CA PRO A 418 -11.98 -13.47 -11.58
C PRO A 418 -11.08 -14.43 -10.80
N GLY A 419 -11.37 -14.72 -9.52
CA GLY A 419 -10.51 -15.49 -8.61
C GLY A 419 -10.09 -16.88 -9.08
N TYR A 420 -10.92 -17.61 -9.83
CA TYR A 420 -10.54 -18.95 -10.34
C TYR A 420 -9.50 -18.91 -11.46
N LEU A 421 -9.23 -17.74 -12.05
CA LEU A 421 -8.27 -17.61 -13.13
C LEU A 421 -6.86 -17.90 -12.61
N ASP A 422 -6.16 -18.81 -13.28
CA ASP A 422 -4.79 -19.15 -12.91
C ASP A 422 -3.89 -17.91 -12.93
N ILE A 423 -3.15 -17.73 -11.85
CA ILE A 423 -2.12 -16.68 -11.77
C ILE A 423 -0.93 -17.13 -12.61
N ARG A 424 -0.72 -16.46 -13.75
CA ARG A 424 0.35 -16.75 -14.71
C ARG A 424 1.72 -16.20 -14.25
N THR A 425 2.13 -16.57 -13.04
CA THR A 425 3.35 -16.07 -12.39
C THR A 425 4.59 -16.35 -13.23
N ASP A 426 4.65 -17.50 -13.89
CA ASP A 426 5.73 -17.87 -14.83
C ASP A 426 5.92 -16.82 -15.93
N LEU A 427 4.82 -16.46 -16.60
CA LEU A 427 4.84 -15.47 -17.69
C LEU A 427 5.14 -14.07 -17.18
N TYR A 428 4.53 -13.66 -16.06
CA TYR A 428 4.75 -12.32 -15.52
C TYR A 428 6.17 -12.13 -15.02
N VAL A 429 6.76 -13.13 -14.34
CA VAL A 429 8.17 -13.09 -13.92
C VAL A 429 9.08 -13.00 -15.14
N GLU A 430 8.83 -13.77 -16.18
CA GLU A 430 9.60 -13.67 -17.42
C GLU A 430 9.46 -12.29 -18.08
N GLY A 431 8.24 -11.76 -18.14
CA GLY A 431 7.95 -10.42 -18.67
C GLY A 431 8.71 -9.32 -17.92
N TRP A 432 8.66 -9.32 -16.58
CA TRP A 432 9.36 -8.34 -15.75
C TRP A 432 10.88 -8.44 -15.89
N LYS A 433 11.45 -9.65 -15.92
CA LYS A 433 12.89 -9.85 -16.16
C LYS A 433 13.36 -9.26 -17.49
N ARG A 434 12.54 -9.32 -18.55
CA ARG A 434 12.87 -8.74 -19.86
C ARG A 434 12.86 -7.20 -19.86
N LEU A 435 12.20 -6.59 -18.88
CA LEU A 435 12.12 -5.14 -18.71
C LEU A 435 13.17 -4.60 -17.73
N GLU A 436 13.85 -5.46 -16.98
CA GLU A 436 14.91 -5.07 -16.05
C GLU A 436 15.99 -4.23 -16.75
N GLY A 437 16.36 -3.11 -16.14
CA GLY A 437 17.31 -2.14 -16.70
C GLY A 437 16.77 -1.25 -17.82
N ARG A 438 15.50 -1.40 -18.24
CA ARG A 438 14.87 -0.47 -19.19
C ARG A 438 14.31 0.73 -18.44
N THR A 439 14.92 1.89 -18.62
CA THR A 439 14.28 3.17 -18.26
C THR A 439 13.37 3.61 -19.40
N TYR A 440 12.09 3.86 -19.10
CA TYR A 440 11.25 4.66 -19.99
C TYR A 440 11.85 6.06 -19.96
N LYS A 441 12.60 6.43 -21.01
CA LYS A 441 12.94 7.84 -21.22
C LYS A 441 11.63 8.53 -21.57
N CYS A 442 11.10 9.36 -20.68
CA CYS A 442 10.22 10.44 -21.12
C CYS A 442 10.98 11.18 -22.21
N VAL A 443 10.43 11.16 -23.40
CA VAL A 443 10.93 12.00 -24.49
C VAL A 443 10.60 13.41 -24.03
N ASP A 444 11.62 14.19 -23.67
CA ASP A 444 11.45 15.64 -23.52
C ASP A 444 10.94 16.14 -24.87
N GLU A 445 9.65 16.50 -24.94
CA GLU A 445 9.12 17.25 -26.06
C GLU A 445 9.72 18.66 -25.98
N SER A 446 10.63 18.92 -26.92
CA SER A 446 11.36 20.16 -27.17
C SER A 446 10.48 21.37 -27.43
#